data_AF-A0A961RC53-F1
#
_entry.id   AF-A0A961RC53-F1
#
_cell.length_a   1.000
_cell.length_b   1.000
_cell.length_c   1.000
_cell.angle_alpha   90.00
_cell.angle_beta   90.00
_cell.angle_gamma   90.00
#
_symmetry.space_group_name_H-M   'P 1'
#
loop_
_entity.id
_entity.type
_entity.pdbx_description
1 polymer ?
#
loop_
_entity_poly.entity_id
_entity_poly.type
_entity_poly.pdbx_seq_one_letter_code
_entity_poly.pdbx_strand_id
1 'polypeptide(L)'
;MAFLLLLGALTLFRLINSERLGLLLQTARDEEAFAEAIGIDYRRARVQVFMSSSAGLGVIGAFYAMYYSSISPAIFSLDQLLLLFAMIVIGGIGRADGAVLGTAIVVLIDKGLLELGPARILLIAVIMMLVTLFAHNGLVGAREQFRNYRNRKRSEARARRTEKGGEVMPEEATEMADKQQIYYRRFHKRLREELKQLITPDLIEEHRRKPLGRHSDGLNRVLNYFRRGEMPDKYAIMRQPTAFNHYTIVALSGERGAPPRIVDDRVYESIEEAYHAVFLLRVNDLLES
;
A
#
# COMPACT_ATOMS: atom_id res chain seq x y z
N MET A 1 1.81 44.68 7.18
CA MET A 1 3.06 43.99 6.80
C MET A 1 3.05 42.50 7.17
N ALA A 2 2.88 42.11 8.44
CA ALA A 2 2.85 40.70 8.84
C ALA A 2 1.79 39.84 8.12
N PHE A 3 0.58 40.39 7.89
CA PHE A 3 -0.48 39.70 7.13
C PHE A 3 -0.11 39.48 5.65
N LEU A 4 0.59 40.44 5.01
CA LEU A 4 1.04 40.32 3.63
C LEU A 4 2.16 39.28 3.49
N LEU A 5 3.04 39.17 4.49
CA LEU A 5 4.07 38.13 4.55
C LEU A 5 3.47 36.75 4.80
N LEU A 6 2.48 36.64 5.66
CA LEU A 6 1.71 35.41 5.86
C LEU A 6 1.02 34.99 4.55
N LEU A 7 0.36 35.92 3.88
CA LEU A 7 -0.33 35.68 2.61
C LEU A 7 0.68 35.27 1.51
N GLY A 8 1.82 35.96 1.43
CA GLY A 8 2.92 35.68 0.52
C GLY A 8 3.56 34.30 0.75
N ALA A 9 3.74 33.90 2.02
CA ALA A 9 4.24 32.57 2.36
C ALA A 9 3.22 31.48 2.01
N LEU A 10 1.93 31.71 2.26
CA LEU A 10 0.84 30.79 1.91
C LEU A 10 0.67 30.64 0.39
N THR A 11 0.82 31.73 -0.38
CA THR A 11 0.76 31.68 -1.84
C THR A 11 1.97 30.98 -2.43
N LEU A 12 3.19 31.27 -1.95
CA LEU A 12 4.41 30.53 -2.33
C LEU A 12 4.26 29.04 -2.03
N PHE A 13 3.78 28.71 -0.83
CA PHE A 13 3.54 27.32 -0.43
C PHE A 13 2.53 26.63 -1.36
N ARG A 14 1.39 27.28 -1.65
CA ARG A 14 0.39 26.72 -2.56
C ARG A 14 0.93 26.58 -3.98
N LEU A 15 1.68 27.55 -4.48
CA LEU A 15 2.27 27.49 -5.81
C LEU A 15 3.18 26.27 -5.91
N ILE A 16 4.12 26.11 -4.98
CA ILE A 16 5.08 25.00 -4.98
C ILE A 16 4.40 23.64 -4.81
N ASN A 17 3.38 23.54 -3.95
CA ASN A 17 2.72 22.27 -3.65
C ASN A 17 1.62 21.87 -4.65
N SER A 18 1.09 22.80 -5.44
CA SER A 18 0.10 22.50 -6.50
C SER A 18 0.72 22.29 -7.88
N GLU A 19 1.94 22.80 -8.08
CA GLU A 19 2.70 22.64 -9.31
C GLU A 19 3.22 21.20 -9.50
N ARG A 20 3.49 20.84 -10.76
CA ARG A 20 4.07 19.55 -11.17
C ARG A 20 5.32 19.19 -10.36
N LEU A 21 6.08 20.21 -9.94
CA LEU A 21 7.28 20.07 -9.11
C LEU A 21 7.01 19.43 -7.75
N GLY A 22 5.94 19.83 -7.04
CA GLY A 22 5.59 19.25 -5.74
C GLY A 22 5.22 17.77 -5.85
N LEU A 23 4.52 17.41 -6.94
CA LEU A 23 4.15 16.02 -7.22
C LEU A 23 5.39 15.16 -7.52
N LEU A 24 6.29 15.65 -8.38
CA LEU A 24 7.53 14.95 -8.76
C LEU A 24 8.44 14.69 -7.55
N LEU A 25 8.52 15.65 -6.63
CA LEU A 25 9.30 15.52 -5.39
C LEU A 25 8.65 14.57 -4.39
N GLN A 26 7.32 14.52 -4.32
CA GLN A 26 6.61 13.54 -3.48
C GLN A 26 6.81 12.11 -3.99
N THR A 27 6.79 11.89 -5.31
CA THR A 27 7.02 10.57 -5.91
C THR A 27 8.46 10.07 -5.77
N ALA A 28 9.43 10.99 -5.77
CA ALA A 28 10.85 10.65 -5.65
C ALA A 28 11.32 10.45 -4.19
N ARG A 29 10.44 10.70 -3.20
CA ARG A 29 10.81 10.64 -1.78
C ARG A 29 11.23 9.23 -1.33
N ASP A 30 10.67 8.20 -1.94
CA ASP A 30 10.86 6.82 -1.52
C ASP A 30 12.01 6.12 -2.29
N GLU A 31 12.18 6.39 -3.59
CA GLU A 31 13.29 5.84 -4.40
C GLU A 31 13.78 6.81 -5.50
N GLU A 32 14.86 7.56 -5.22
CA GLU A 32 15.43 8.53 -6.15
C GLU A 32 15.92 7.89 -7.46
N ALA A 33 16.54 6.71 -7.37
CA ALA A 33 17.07 5.98 -8.54
C ALA A 33 15.97 5.53 -9.50
N PHE A 34 14.79 5.16 -8.98
CA PHE A 34 13.64 4.78 -9.78
C PHE A 34 13.04 5.98 -10.51
N ALA A 35 12.94 7.13 -9.83
CA ALA A 35 12.46 8.37 -10.43
C ALA A 35 13.35 8.86 -11.59
N GLU A 36 14.67 8.71 -11.45
CA GLU A 36 15.62 9.05 -12.52
C GLU A 36 15.48 8.10 -13.73
N ALA A 37 15.25 6.80 -13.49
CA ALA A 37 15.05 5.81 -14.55
C ALA A 37 13.79 6.06 -15.41
N ILE A 38 12.76 6.70 -14.85
CA ILE A 38 11.54 7.11 -15.58
C ILE A 38 11.64 8.52 -16.19
N GLY A 39 12.82 9.14 -16.17
CA GLY A 39 13.11 10.41 -16.85
C GLY A 39 12.76 11.66 -16.06
N ILE A 40 12.62 11.57 -14.73
CA ILE A 40 12.40 12.75 -13.87
C ILE A 40 13.75 13.35 -13.47
N ASP A 41 14.03 14.58 -13.93
CA ASP A 41 15.22 15.34 -13.52
C ASP A 41 15.04 15.92 -12.10
N TYR A 42 15.34 15.08 -11.11
CA TYR A 42 15.21 15.41 -9.69
C TYR A 42 16.15 16.53 -9.24
N ARG A 43 17.36 16.59 -9.82
CA ARG A 43 18.38 17.59 -9.45
C ARG A 43 17.86 18.99 -9.73
N ARG A 44 17.24 19.21 -10.89
CA ARG A 44 16.64 20.52 -11.23
C ARG A 44 15.47 20.87 -10.31
N ALA A 45 14.59 19.92 -10.03
CA ALA A 45 13.44 20.16 -9.14
C ALA A 45 13.87 20.54 -7.72
N ARG A 46 14.88 19.86 -7.17
CA ARG A 46 15.42 20.12 -5.82
C ARG A 46 16.09 21.51 -5.75
N VAL A 47 16.85 21.90 -6.78
CA VAL A 47 17.46 23.25 -6.85
C VAL A 47 16.39 24.34 -6.95
N GLN A 48 15.33 24.15 -7.73
CA GLN A 48 14.24 25.13 -7.83
C GLN A 48 13.50 25.32 -6.50
N VAL A 49 13.20 24.23 -5.78
CA VAL A 49 12.57 24.31 -4.46
C VAL A 49 13.50 24.92 -3.42
N PHE A 50 14.79 24.61 -3.47
CA PHE A 50 15.79 25.23 -2.61
C PHE A 50 15.87 26.74 -2.85
N MET A 51 16.02 27.18 -4.11
CA MET A 51 16.09 28.60 -4.45
C MET A 51 14.84 29.38 -4.03
N SER A 52 13.65 28.84 -4.30
CA SER A 52 12.39 29.49 -3.91
C SER A 52 12.20 29.55 -2.39
N SER A 53 12.56 28.50 -1.66
CA SER A 53 12.51 28.47 -0.20
C SER A 53 13.53 29.44 0.43
N SER A 54 14.76 29.48 -0.08
CA SER A 54 15.81 30.40 0.38
C SER A 54 15.45 31.85 0.11
N ALA A 55 14.86 32.16 -1.06
CA ALA A 55 14.37 33.49 -1.37
C ALA A 55 13.27 33.93 -0.38
N GLY A 56 12.31 33.04 -0.08
CA GLY A 56 11.27 33.30 0.91
C GLY A 56 11.83 33.54 2.33
N LEU A 57 12.76 32.69 2.77
CA LEU A 57 13.43 32.84 4.07
C LEU A 57 14.25 34.13 4.14
N GLY A 58 14.88 34.54 3.04
CA GLY A 58 15.61 35.82 2.96
C GLY A 58 14.71 37.03 3.18
N VAL A 59 13.53 37.05 2.56
CA VAL A 59 12.52 38.11 2.76
C VAL A 59 12.02 38.12 4.22
N ILE A 60 11.74 36.95 4.80
CA ILE A 60 11.33 36.82 6.20
C ILE A 60 12.44 37.33 7.15
N GLY A 61 13.69 36.98 6.89
CA GLY A 61 14.84 37.43 7.67
C GLY A 61 15.06 38.94 7.60
N ALA A 62 14.95 39.54 6.40
CA ALA A 62 15.03 40.98 6.22
C ALA A 62 13.90 41.72 6.98
N PHE A 63 12.67 41.19 6.91
CA PHE A 63 11.56 41.71 7.70
C PHE A 63 11.81 41.58 9.21
N TYR A 64 12.35 40.45 9.67
CA TYR A 64 12.66 40.21 11.07
C TYR A 64 13.69 41.22 11.60
N ALA A 65 14.76 41.47 10.82
CA ALA A 65 15.77 42.47 11.15
C ALA A 65 15.19 43.89 11.22
N MET A 66 14.32 44.25 10.27
CA MET A 66 13.63 45.54 10.27
C MET A 66 12.68 45.69 11.47
N TYR A 67 11.95 44.62 11.83
CA TYR A 67 10.98 44.64 12.93
C TYR A 67 11.66 44.81 14.29
N TYR A 68 12.76 44.09 14.54
CA TYR A 68 13.49 44.20 15.81
C TYR A 68 14.46 45.38 15.85
N SER A 69 14.77 46.01 14.71
CA SER A 69 15.68 47.15 14.57
C SER A 69 17.09 46.94 15.16
N SER A 70 17.40 45.71 15.58
CA SER A 70 18.66 45.29 16.18
C SER A 70 18.86 43.80 15.89
N ILE A 71 20.09 43.44 15.53
CA ILE A 71 20.48 42.06 15.25
C ILE A 71 21.32 41.59 16.43
N SER A 72 20.72 40.77 17.29
CA SER A 72 21.41 40.16 18.42
C SER A 72 21.15 38.65 18.42
N PRO A 73 22.18 37.81 18.62
CA PRO A 73 22.00 36.36 18.80
C PRO A 73 21.09 36.02 19.99
N ALA A 74 20.98 36.92 20.98
CA ALA A 74 20.12 36.72 22.14
C ALA A 74 18.63 36.63 21.79
N ILE A 75 18.23 37.16 20.62
CA ILE A 75 16.86 37.06 20.10
C ILE A 75 16.56 35.61 19.64
N PHE A 76 17.59 34.81 19.35
CA PHE A 76 17.47 33.39 19.03
C PHE A 76 17.81 32.52 20.25
N SER A 77 17.22 32.85 21.40
CA SER A 77 17.40 32.08 22.62
C SER A 77 16.88 30.64 22.47
N LEU A 78 17.37 29.74 23.32
CA LEU A 78 16.92 28.34 23.36
C LEU A 78 15.39 28.25 23.47
N ASP A 79 14.79 29.11 24.31
CA ASP A 79 13.35 29.19 24.51
C ASP A 79 12.60 29.48 23.20
N GLN A 80 13.13 30.40 22.39
CA GLN A 80 12.52 30.76 21.12
C GLN A 80 12.67 29.65 20.08
N LEU A 81 13.79 28.93 20.08
CA LEU A 81 13.97 27.74 19.24
C LEU A 81 13.02 26.60 19.65
N LEU A 82 12.85 26.35 20.95
CA LEU A 82 11.93 25.36 21.48
C LEU A 82 10.48 25.70 21.15
N LEU A 83 10.10 26.98 21.24
CA LEU A 83 8.78 27.45 20.80
C LEU A 83 8.57 27.22 19.30
N LEU A 84 9.57 27.54 18.47
CA LEU A 84 9.48 27.33 17.02
C LEU A 84 9.37 25.83 16.68
N PHE A 85 10.12 24.99 17.39
CA PHE A 85 10.03 23.54 17.26
C PHE A 85 8.64 23.02 17.66
N ALA A 86 8.11 23.51 18.79
CA ALA A 86 6.78 23.14 19.26
C ALA A 86 5.70 23.50 18.23
N MET A 87 5.78 24.67 17.57
CA MET A 87 4.84 25.05 16.50
C MET A 87 4.79 24.00 15.38
N ILE A 88 5.96 23.55 14.92
CA ILE A 88 6.07 22.59 13.81
C ILE A 88 5.60 21.20 14.24
N VAL A 89 6.01 20.75 15.42
CA VAL A 89 5.69 19.41 15.94
C VAL A 89 4.21 19.29 16.29
N ILE A 90 3.65 20.28 16.98
CA ILE A 90 2.22 20.31 17.34
C ILE A 90 1.38 20.35 16.05
N GLY A 91 1.77 21.18 15.09
CA GLY A 91 1.11 21.27 13.78
C GLY A 91 1.14 19.97 12.98
N GLY A 92 2.29 19.28 12.99
CA GLY A 92 2.54 18.04 12.26
C GLY A 92 3.73 18.17 11.31
N ILE A 93 4.74 17.33 11.51
CA ILE A 93 5.96 17.32 10.68
C ILE A 93 5.61 16.88 9.25
N GLY A 94 6.09 17.64 8.25
CA GLY A 94 5.88 17.32 6.83
C GLY A 94 4.52 17.75 6.27
N ARG A 95 3.72 18.51 7.04
CA ARG A 95 2.44 19.07 6.62
C ARG A 95 2.43 20.58 6.81
N ALA A 96 2.32 21.33 5.72
CA ALA A 96 2.37 22.79 5.82
C ALA A 96 1.08 23.42 6.35
N ASP A 97 -0.07 22.80 6.08
CA ASP A 97 -1.32 23.14 6.76
C ASP A 97 -1.20 22.90 8.28
N GLY A 98 -0.46 21.85 8.67
CA GLY A 98 -0.01 21.62 10.03
C GLY A 98 0.79 22.78 10.60
N ALA A 99 1.84 23.23 9.90
CA ALA A 99 2.69 24.32 10.36
C ALA A 99 1.90 25.62 10.63
N VAL A 100 0.98 26.01 9.75
CA VAL A 100 0.13 27.21 9.95
C VAL A 100 -0.75 27.07 11.19
N LEU A 101 -1.42 25.92 11.35
CA LEU A 101 -2.29 25.66 12.50
C LEU A 101 -1.50 25.60 13.81
N GLY A 102 -0.35 24.92 13.79
CA GLY A 102 0.54 24.81 14.95
C GLY A 102 1.08 26.16 15.40
N THR A 103 1.53 27.01 14.47
CA THR A 103 1.90 28.40 14.77
C THR A 103 0.75 29.18 15.37
N ALA A 104 -0.45 29.12 14.79
CA ALA A 104 -1.61 29.85 15.32
C ALA A 104 -1.95 29.43 16.76
N ILE A 105 -1.96 28.13 17.06
CA ILE A 105 -2.27 27.61 18.39
C ILE A 105 -1.20 28.00 19.42
N VAL A 106 0.08 27.75 19.10
CA VAL A 106 1.16 28.04 20.05
C VAL A 106 1.31 29.53 20.27
N VAL A 107 1.15 30.37 19.26
CA VAL A 107 1.17 31.84 19.43
C VAL A 107 0.00 32.31 20.29
N LEU A 108 -1.21 31.75 20.08
CA LEU A 108 -2.36 32.08 20.90
C LEU A 108 -2.12 31.72 22.37
N ILE A 109 -1.50 30.57 22.64
CA ILE A 109 -1.13 30.15 23.98
C ILE A 109 -0.02 31.05 24.54
N ASP A 110 1.07 31.26 23.82
CA ASP A 110 2.22 32.06 24.28
C ASP A 110 1.83 33.51 24.59
N LYS A 111 0.98 34.12 23.76
CA LYS A 111 0.50 35.50 23.96
C LYS A 111 -0.69 35.59 24.92
N GLY A 112 -1.57 34.60 24.94
CA GLY A 112 -2.73 34.59 25.84
C GLY A 112 -2.37 34.29 27.29
N LEU A 113 -1.31 33.51 27.52
CA LEU A 113 -0.86 33.10 28.85
C LEU A 113 0.39 33.87 29.29
N LEU A 114 0.53 35.13 28.87
CA LEU A 114 1.65 36.00 29.27
C LEU A 114 1.76 36.13 30.79
N GLU A 115 0.64 36.14 31.50
CA GLU A 115 0.57 36.27 32.96
C GLU A 115 1.22 35.09 33.71
N LEU A 116 1.35 33.92 33.08
CA LEU A 116 1.98 32.73 33.68
C LEU A 116 3.51 32.75 33.63
N GLY A 117 4.11 33.80 33.03
CA GLY A 117 5.57 33.97 33.00
C GLY A 117 6.28 32.79 32.32
N PRO A 118 7.40 32.27 32.87
CA PRO A 118 8.15 31.15 32.29
C PRO A 118 7.38 29.82 32.25
N ALA A 119 6.37 29.64 33.12
CA ALA A 119 5.60 28.40 33.19
C ALA A 119 4.84 28.09 31.89
N ARG A 120 4.56 29.10 31.06
CA ARG A 120 3.93 28.91 29.74
C ARG A 120 4.79 28.04 28.80
N ILE A 121 6.11 28.16 28.86
CA ILE A 121 7.02 27.38 28.01
C ILE A 121 6.95 25.90 28.40
N LEU A 122 6.90 25.62 29.70
CA LEU A 122 6.70 24.27 30.22
C LEU A 122 5.34 23.71 29.80
N LEU A 123 4.27 24.52 29.86
CA LEU A 123 2.95 24.11 29.39
C LEU A 123 2.97 23.74 27.90
N ILE A 124 3.59 24.56 27.05
CA ILE A 124 3.73 24.30 25.62
C ILE A 124 4.54 23.02 25.38
N ALA A 125 5.60 22.78 26.15
CA ALA A 125 6.38 21.55 26.08
C ALA A 125 5.57 20.30 26.47
N VAL A 126 4.73 20.39 27.50
CA VAL A 126 3.82 19.30 27.89
C VAL A 126 2.77 19.05 26.81
N ILE A 127 2.18 20.10 26.25
CA ILE A 127 1.23 19.97 25.12
C ILE A 127 1.91 19.31 23.93
N MET A 128 3.11 19.76 23.57
CA MET A 128 3.92 19.16 22.51
C MET A 128 4.14 17.66 22.78
N MET A 129 4.54 17.28 24.00
CA MET A 129 4.73 15.88 24.39
C MET A 129 3.45 15.06 24.21
N LEU A 130 2.31 15.55 24.71
CA LEU A 130 1.03 14.88 24.56
C LEU A 130 0.65 14.72 23.08
N VAL A 131 0.82 15.76 22.28
CA VAL A 131 0.53 15.70 20.84
C VAL A 131 1.43 14.68 20.14
N THR A 132 2.72 14.65 20.45
CA THR A 132 3.64 13.65 19.87
C THR A 132 3.30 12.22 20.28
N LEU A 133 2.78 12.01 21.49
CA LEU A 133 2.48 10.69 22.00
C LEU A 133 1.13 10.16 21.49
N PHE A 134 0.12 11.03 21.36
CA PHE A 134 -1.24 10.62 21.03
C PHE A 134 -1.63 10.85 19.56
N ALA A 135 -1.06 11.84 18.88
CA ALA A 135 -1.44 12.24 17.53
C ALA A 135 -0.37 11.86 16.50
N HIS A 136 -0.71 10.94 15.60
CA HIS A 136 0.16 10.60 14.46
C HIS A 136 0.13 11.74 13.44
N ASN A 137 1.30 12.29 13.09
CA ASN A 137 1.46 13.47 12.23
C ASN A 137 0.86 14.77 12.80
N GLY A 138 0.87 14.94 14.13
CA GLY A 138 0.41 16.17 14.80
C GLY A 138 -1.11 16.36 14.76
N LEU A 139 -1.56 17.59 15.09
CA LEU A 139 -3.00 17.90 15.21
C LEU A 139 -3.77 17.70 13.90
N VAL A 140 -3.16 18.01 12.76
CA VAL A 140 -3.81 17.84 11.45
C VAL A 140 -4.00 16.36 11.11
N GLY A 141 -3.03 15.51 11.45
CA GLY A 141 -3.12 14.07 11.27
C GLY A 141 -4.15 13.40 12.18
N ALA A 142 -4.41 13.96 13.36
CA ALA A 142 -5.41 13.45 14.30
C ALA A 142 -6.82 13.38 13.69
N ARG A 143 -7.18 14.31 12.79
CA ARG A 143 -8.47 14.28 12.08
C ARG A 143 -8.58 13.06 11.17
N GLU A 144 -7.51 12.71 10.46
CA GLU A 144 -7.48 11.53 9.59
C GLU A 144 -7.44 10.24 10.40
N GLN A 145 -6.67 10.21 11.48
CA GLN A 145 -6.64 9.10 12.44
C GLN A 145 -8.05 8.82 13.00
N PHE A 146 -8.77 9.86 13.41
CA PHE A 146 -10.16 9.73 13.88
C PHE A 146 -11.12 9.29 12.78
N ARG A 147 -11.00 9.84 11.57
CA ARG A 147 -11.81 9.42 10.41
C ARG A 147 -11.58 7.95 10.08
N ASN A 148 -10.33 7.50 10.09
CA ASN A 148 -9.96 6.11 9.80
C ASN A 148 -10.47 5.18 10.89
N TYR A 149 -10.33 5.55 12.16
CA TYR A 149 -10.91 4.83 13.29
C TYR A 149 -12.43 4.70 13.18
N ARG A 150 -13.12 5.80 12.87
CA ARG A 150 -14.59 5.82 12.68
C ARG A 150 -15.01 4.99 11.47
N ASN A 151 -14.28 5.07 10.37
CA ASN A 151 -14.56 4.28 9.17
C ASN A 151 -14.35 2.79 9.43
N ARG A 152 -13.32 2.41 10.21
CA ARG A 152 -13.09 1.04 10.68
C ARG A 152 -14.27 0.52 11.49
N LYS A 153 -14.72 1.29 12.50
CA LYS A 153 -15.92 0.97 13.29
C LYS A 153 -17.20 0.87 12.44
N ARG A 154 -17.38 1.75 11.45
CA ARG A 154 -18.52 1.69 10.51
C ARG A 154 -18.44 0.51 9.55
N SER A 155 -17.25 0.10 9.12
CA SER A 155 -17.07 -1.11 8.31
C SER A 155 -17.32 -2.37 9.13
N GLU A 156 -16.88 -2.42 10.39
CA GLU A 156 -17.18 -3.50 11.34
C GLU A 156 -18.70 -3.63 11.56
N ALA A 157 -19.39 -2.49 11.77
CA ALA A 157 -20.85 -2.48 11.93
C ALA A 157 -21.61 -2.88 10.65
N ARG A 158 -21.08 -2.56 9.46
CA ARG A 158 -21.66 -3.00 8.18
C ARG A 158 -21.43 -4.49 7.94
N ALA A 159 -20.22 -5.00 8.23
CA ALA A 159 -19.91 -6.42 8.17
C ALA A 159 -20.90 -7.22 9.02
N ARG A 160 -21.15 -6.79 10.27
CA ARG A 160 -22.15 -7.37 11.18
C ARG A 160 -23.61 -7.30 10.71
N ARG A 161 -23.95 -6.35 9.82
CA ARG A 161 -25.30 -6.31 9.21
C ARG A 161 -25.43 -7.30 8.06
N THR A 162 -24.37 -7.51 7.28
CA THR A 162 -24.33 -8.56 6.23
C THR A 162 -24.41 -9.97 6.82
N GLU A 163 -23.96 -10.17 8.06
CA GLU A 163 -24.09 -11.44 8.81
C GLU A 163 -25.55 -11.83 9.10
N LYS A 164 -26.53 -10.91 8.98
CA LYS A 164 -27.94 -11.22 9.26
C LYS A 164 -28.71 -11.83 8.07
N GLY A 165 -28.06 -12.12 6.94
CA GLY A 165 -28.75 -12.67 5.76
C GLY A 165 -27.89 -13.37 4.71
N GLY A 166 -26.60 -13.64 4.96
CA GLY A 166 -25.77 -14.45 4.09
C GLY A 166 -24.77 -15.21 4.94
N GLU A 167 -24.81 -16.54 4.84
CA GLU A 167 -23.97 -17.55 5.50
C GLU A 167 -22.91 -16.99 6.47
N VAL A 168 -23.17 -17.16 7.76
CA VAL A 168 -22.16 -17.04 8.81
C VAL A 168 -21.05 -18.04 8.50
N MET A 169 -19.80 -17.56 8.40
CA MET A 169 -18.66 -18.45 8.56
C MET A 169 -18.42 -18.60 10.06
N PRO A 170 -18.57 -19.82 10.63
CA PRO A 170 -17.86 -20.12 11.85
C PRO A 170 -16.37 -20.20 11.50
N GLU A 171 -15.57 -19.74 12.47
CA GLU A 171 -14.12 -19.91 12.54
C GLU A 171 -13.26 -18.86 11.80
N GLU A 172 -12.68 -18.01 12.66
CA GLU A 172 -11.39 -17.34 12.46
C GLU A 172 -11.39 -16.09 11.56
N ALA A 173 -12.03 -15.05 12.08
CA ALA A 173 -11.54 -13.68 11.89
C ALA A 173 -10.21 -13.48 12.63
N THR A 174 -9.19 -14.26 12.25
CA THR A 174 -7.80 -13.95 12.58
C THR A 174 -7.44 -12.69 11.80
N GLU A 175 -6.72 -11.78 12.45
CA GLU A 175 -6.27 -10.50 11.92
C GLU A 175 -5.40 -10.67 10.66
N MET A 176 -6.01 -10.90 9.49
CA MET A 176 -5.27 -10.90 8.23
C MET A 176 -4.89 -9.46 7.89
N ALA A 177 -3.59 -9.16 7.96
CA ALA A 177 -3.03 -7.84 7.67
C ALA A 177 -3.35 -7.36 6.25
N ASP A 178 -3.37 -8.28 5.28
CA ASP A 178 -3.69 -8.00 3.89
C ASP A 178 -5.14 -8.38 3.53
N LYS A 179 -5.96 -7.36 3.29
CA LYS A 179 -7.35 -7.51 2.88
C LYS A 179 -7.50 -8.05 1.45
N GLN A 180 -6.46 -7.95 0.62
CA GLN A 180 -6.47 -8.46 -0.75
C GLN A 180 -6.57 -9.98 -0.79
N GLN A 181 -6.00 -10.68 0.20
CA GLN A 181 -6.12 -12.14 0.32
C GLN A 181 -7.58 -12.60 0.51
N ILE A 182 -8.37 -11.85 1.28
CA ILE A 182 -9.80 -12.15 1.48
C ILE A 182 -10.55 -12.05 0.15
N TYR A 183 -10.25 -11.02 -0.65
CA TYR A 183 -10.82 -10.87 -1.98
C TYR A 183 -10.44 -12.04 -2.89
N TYR A 184 -9.15 -12.39 -2.97
CA TYR A 184 -8.69 -13.49 -3.82
C TYR A 184 -9.31 -14.82 -3.41
N ARG A 185 -9.39 -15.13 -2.11
CA ARG A 185 -10.03 -16.37 -1.63
C ARG A 185 -11.49 -16.46 -2.11
N ARG A 186 -12.26 -15.36 -2.04
CA ARG A 186 -13.64 -15.31 -2.53
C ARG A 186 -13.73 -15.41 -4.06
N PHE A 187 -12.83 -14.74 -4.77
CA PHE A 187 -12.75 -14.80 -6.23
C PHE A 187 -12.45 -16.22 -6.70
N HIS A 188 -11.43 -16.87 -6.12
CA HIS A 188 -11.07 -18.25 -6.45
C HIS A 188 -12.19 -19.24 -6.13
N LYS A 189 -12.90 -19.09 -4.99
CA LYS A 189 -14.07 -19.94 -4.67
C LYS A 189 -15.14 -19.84 -5.76
N ARG A 190 -15.55 -18.62 -6.15
CA ARG A 190 -16.54 -18.42 -7.22
C ARG A 190 -16.07 -18.95 -8.57
N LEU A 191 -14.82 -18.69 -8.93
CA LEU A 191 -14.24 -19.18 -10.16
C LEU A 191 -14.25 -20.72 -10.23
N ARG A 192 -13.93 -21.42 -9.13
CA ARG A 192 -14.01 -22.89 -9.09
C ARG A 192 -15.44 -23.38 -9.32
N GLU A 193 -16.42 -22.79 -8.64
CA GLU A 193 -17.83 -23.16 -8.83
C GLU A 193 -18.32 -22.93 -10.27
N GLU A 194 -17.93 -21.82 -10.90
CA GLU A 194 -18.23 -21.57 -12.32
C GLU A 194 -17.56 -22.59 -13.25
N LEU A 195 -16.31 -22.96 -12.97
CA LEU A 195 -15.59 -23.95 -13.78
C LEU A 195 -16.15 -25.36 -13.63
N LYS A 196 -16.58 -25.76 -12.42
CA LYS A 196 -17.24 -27.05 -12.18
C LYS A 196 -18.47 -27.24 -13.07
N GLN A 197 -19.25 -26.18 -13.30
CA GLN A 197 -20.42 -26.21 -14.17
C GLN A 197 -20.07 -26.44 -15.65
N LEU A 198 -18.85 -26.09 -16.08
CA LEU A 198 -18.41 -26.32 -17.45
C LEU A 198 -17.92 -27.76 -17.68
N ILE A 199 -17.57 -28.50 -16.62
CA ILE A 199 -17.10 -29.88 -16.72
C ILE A 199 -18.29 -30.78 -17.05
N THR A 200 -18.47 -31.03 -18.34
CA THR A 200 -19.49 -31.90 -18.90
C THR A 200 -18.83 -33.13 -19.55
N PRO A 201 -19.55 -34.26 -19.69
CA PRO A 201 -19.03 -35.44 -20.39
C PRO A 201 -18.53 -35.11 -21.81
N ASP A 202 -19.24 -34.23 -22.52
CA ASP A 202 -18.86 -33.79 -23.86
C ASP A 202 -17.53 -33.01 -23.87
N LEU A 203 -17.28 -32.17 -22.86
CA LEU A 203 -16.03 -31.43 -22.72
C LEU A 203 -14.85 -32.35 -22.39
N ILE A 204 -15.09 -33.38 -21.57
CA ILE A 204 -14.08 -34.40 -21.27
C ILE A 204 -13.74 -35.20 -22.54
N GLU A 205 -14.75 -35.57 -23.33
CA GLU A 205 -14.57 -36.29 -24.58
C GLU A 205 -13.90 -35.41 -25.66
N GLU A 206 -14.20 -34.10 -25.70
CA GLU A 206 -13.50 -33.13 -26.55
C GLU A 206 -12.00 -33.17 -26.28
N HIS A 207 -11.59 -33.07 -25.00
CA HIS A 207 -10.19 -33.16 -24.62
C HIS A 207 -9.59 -34.54 -24.93
N ARG A 208 -10.34 -35.64 -24.77
CA ARG A 208 -9.86 -37.01 -25.05
C ARG A 208 -9.49 -37.18 -26.52
N ARG A 209 -10.33 -36.69 -27.44
CA ARG A 209 -10.13 -36.82 -28.89
C ARG A 209 -8.92 -36.06 -29.38
N LYS A 210 -8.66 -34.90 -28.79
CA LYS A 210 -7.54 -34.04 -29.17
C LYS A 210 -7.06 -33.26 -27.96
N PRO A 211 -6.12 -33.79 -27.16
CA PRO A 211 -5.59 -33.09 -25.99
C PRO A 211 -4.79 -31.83 -26.37
N LEU A 212 -4.13 -31.88 -27.52
CA LEU A 212 -3.23 -30.83 -28.02
C LEU A 212 -3.86 -30.05 -29.18
N GLY A 213 -3.85 -28.72 -29.08
CA GLY A 213 -4.27 -27.83 -30.16
C GLY A 213 -5.30 -26.80 -29.74
N ARG A 214 -6.19 -26.45 -30.67
CA ARG A 214 -7.27 -25.49 -30.47
C ARG A 214 -8.52 -26.21 -29.97
N HIS A 215 -9.11 -25.65 -28.93
CA HIS A 215 -10.27 -26.19 -28.23
C HIS A 215 -11.43 -25.19 -28.24
N SER A 216 -12.60 -25.64 -27.80
CA SER A 216 -13.77 -24.80 -27.51
C SER A 216 -13.46 -23.76 -26.43
N ASP A 217 -14.26 -22.69 -26.36
CA ASP A 217 -14.06 -21.64 -25.35
C ASP A 217 -14.18 -22.20 -23.92
N GLY A 218 -15.14 -23.10 -23.69
CA GLY A 218 -15.32 -23.78 -22.41
C GLY A 218 -14.08 -24.57 -21.97
N LEU A 219 -13.55 -25.42 -22.86
CA LEU A 219 -12.35 -26.20 -22.57
C LEU A 219 -11.11 -25.30 -22.39
N ASN A 220 -10.97 -24.24 -23.20
CA ASN A 220 -9.87 -23.28 -23.04
C ASN A 220 -9.90 -22.56 -21.69
N ARG A 221 -11.08 -22.19 -21.17
CA ARG A 221 -11.21 -21.56 -19.84
C ARG A 221 -10.73 -22.50 -18.74
N VAL A 222 -11.17 -23.75 -18.77
CA VAL A 222 -10.76 -24.80 -17.82
C VAL A 222 -9.25 -25.04 -17.92
N LEU A 223 -8.70 -25.19 -19.12
CA LEU A 223 -7.27 -25.40 -19.33
C LEU A 223 -6.43 -24.20 -18.88
N ASN A 224 -6.90 -22.97 -19.10
CA ASN A 224 -6.21 -21.77 -18.65
C ASN A 224 -6.15 -21.69 -17.12
N TYR A 225 -7.24 -22.08 -16.45
CA TYR A 225 -7.25 -22.19 -14.99
C TYR A 225 -6.24 -23.22 -14.50
N PHE A 226 -6.26 -24.44 -15.05
CA PHE A 226 -5.31 -25.49 -14.69
C PHE A 226 -3.85 -25.09 -14.96
N ARG A 227 -3.55 -24.47 -16.09
CA ARG A 227 -2.18 -24.03 -16.43
C ARG A 227 -1.65 -22.98 -15.46
N ARG A 228 -2.51 -22.06 -14.98
CA ARG A 228 -2.16 -20.98 -14.03
C ARG A 228 -2.10 -21.40 -12.57
N GLY A 229 -2.50 -22.63 -12.23
CA GLY A 229 -2.41 -23.14 -10.85
C GLY A 229 -1.01 -23.07 -10.26
N GLU A 230 -0.94 -23.02 -8.93
CA GLU A 230 0.30 -22.97 -8.15
C GLU A 230 1.20 -24.19 -8.42
N MET A 231 2.49 -24.07 -8.14
CA MET A 231 3.48 -25.12 -8.41
C MET A 231 3.46 -26.31 -7.44
N PRO A 232 3.20 -26.14 -6.12
CA PRO A 232 3.08 -27.26 -5.21
C PRO A 232 1.95 -28.22 -5.63
N ASP A 233 2.24 -29.52 -5.60
CA ASP A 233 1.39 -30.63 -6.05
C ASP A 233 0.89 -30.52 -7.50
N LYS A 234 1.55 -29.71 -8.34
CA LYS A 234 1.16 -29.56 -9.74
C LYS A 234 1.54 -30.81 -10.54
N TYR A 235 0.55 -31.45 -11.15
CA TYR A 235 0.81 -32.61 -12.00
C TYR A 235 1.60 -32.26 -13.27
N ALA A 236 2.60 -33.08 -13.55
CA ALA A 236 3.47 -33.03 -14.71
C ALA A 236 3.66 -34.43 -15.32
N ILE A 237 4.03 -34.46 -16.59
CA ILE A 237 4.30 -35.70 -17.33
C ILE A 237 5.81 -35.89 -17.37
N MET A 238 6.30 -37.04 -16.90
CA MET A 238 7.71 -37.42 -16.91
C MET A 238 7.91 -38.58 -17.88
N ARG A 239 8.83 -38.40 -18.84
CA ARG A 239 9.23 -39.45 -19.77
C ARG A 239 10.18 -40.42 -19.07
N GLN A 240 9.89 -41.71 -19.17
CA GLN A 240 10.72 -42.76 -18.58
C GLN A 240 11.92 -43.10 -19.49
N PRO A 241 13.11 -43.34 -18.93
CA PRO A 241 14.31 -43.66 -19.70
C PRO A 241 14.34 -45.10 -20.23
N THR A 242 13.51 -45.98 -19.68
CA THR A 242 13.49 -47.42 -19.95
C THR A 242 12.97 -47.79 -21.34
N ALA A 243 12.12 -46.97 -21.95
CA ALA A 243 11.56 -47.23 -23.27
C ALA A 243 11.18 -45.95 -24.02
N PHE A 244 11.25 -45.98 -25.36
CA PHE A 244 10.72 -44.90 -26.18
C PHE A 244 9.20 -44.78 -25.96
N ASN A 245 8.70 -43.55 -25.80
CA ASN A 245 7.29 -43.20 -25.61
C ASN A 245 6.62 -43.70 -24.32
N HIS A 246 7.37 -44.06 -23.28
CA HIS A 246 6.77 -44.36 -21.97
C HIS A 246 6.71 -43.09 -21.11
N TYR A 247 5.52 -42.75 -20.62
CA TYR A 247 5.26 -41.57 -19.82
C TYR A 247 4.59 -41.94 -18.50
N THR A 248 4.95 -41.23 -17.44
CA THR A 248 4.37 -41.38 -16.09
C THR A 248 3.94 -40.02 -15.56
N ILE A 249 2.97 -40.00 -14.65
CA ILE A 249 2.47 -38.76 -14.06
C ILE A 249 3.12 -38.57 -12.69
N VAL A 250 3.66 -37.38 -12.48
CA VAL A 250 4.30 -36.98 -11.23
C VAL A 250 3.70 -35.68 -10.72
N ALA A 251 3.69 -35.49 -9.41
CA ALA A 251 3.33 -34.23 -8.76
C ALA A 251 4.61 -33.48 -8.38
N LEU A 252 4.71 -32.23 -8.82
CA LEU A 252 5.83 -31.36 -8.46
C LEU A 252 5.69 -30.92 -7.01
N SER A 253 6.74 -31.02 -6.22
CA SER A 253 6.73 -30.59 -4.80
C SER A 253 6.61 -29.06 -4.63
N GLY A 254 7.02 -28.29 -5.64
CA GLY A 254 7.14 -26.82 -5.55
C GLY A 254 8.38 -26.34 -4.79
N GLU A 255 9.10 -27.24 -4.11
CA GLU A 255 10.36 -26.96 -3.42
C GLU A 255 11.57 -27.21 -4.32
N ARG A 256 12.52 -26.29 -4.32
CA ARG A 256 13.73 -26.40 -5.15
C ARG A 256 14.62 -27.53 -4.63
N GLY A 257 14.87 -28.52 -5.48
CA GLY A 257 15.78 -29.64 -5.18
C GLY A 257 15.10 -30.89 -4.63
N ALA A 258 13.81 -30.81 -4.26
CA ALA A 258 13.04 -31.98 -3.89
C ALA A 258 12.61 -32.77 -5.15
N PRO A 259 12.75 -34.11 -5.18
CA PRO A 259 12.28 -34.90 -6.31
C PRO A 259 10.75 -34.86 -6.41
N PRO A 260 10.18 -34.99 -7.62
CA PRO A 260 8.75 -35.05 -7.80
C PRO A 260 8.17 -36.36 -7.24
N ARG A 261 6.95 -36.31 -6.72
CA ARG A 261 6.26 -37.48 -6.17
C ARG A 261 5.55 -38.24 -7.29
N ILE A 262 5.70 -39.56 -7.34
CA ILE A 262 4.95 -40.40 -8.28
C ILE A 262 3.49 -40.44 -7.82
N VAL A 263 2.57 -40.11 -8.74
CA VAL A 263 1.13 -40.03 -8.44
C VAL A 263 0.45 -41.37 -8.69
N ASP A 264 0.87 -42.07 -9.74
CA ASP A 264 0.34 -43.35 -10.17
C ASP A 264 1.45 -44.19 -10.80
N ASP A 265 1.36 -45.51 -10.67
CA ASP A 265 2.29 -46.51 -11.24
C ASP A 265 1.96 -46.84 -12.71
N ARG A 266 0.89 -46.25 -13.25
CA ARG A 266 0.52 -46.40 -14.67
C ARG A 266 1.53 -45.77 -15.60
N VAL A 267 1.84 -46.51 -16.66
CA VAL A 267 2.69 -46.05 -17.75
C VAL A 267 1.83 -45.86 -19.00
N TYR A 268 1.94 -44.68 -19.60
CA TYR A 268 1.22 -44.30 -20.81
C TYR A 268 2.15 -44.44 -22.00
N GLU A 269 1.67 -45.07 -23.07
CA GLU A 269 2.45 -45.33 -24.29
C GLU A 269 2.39 -44.15 -25.29
N SER A 270 1.50 -43.20 -25.05
CA SER A 270 1.35 -41.98 -25.85
C SER A 270 1.37 -40.74 -24.97
N ILE A 271 1.98 -39.67 -25.48
CA ILE A 271 1.99 -38.37 -24.82
C ILE A 271 0.58 -37.76 -24.71
N GLU A 272 -0.26 -37.99 -25.72
CA GLU A 272 -1.64 -37.49 -25.75
C GLU A 272 -2.48 -38.14 -24.65
N GLU A 273 -2.29 -39.44 -24.45
CA GLU A 273 -2.95 -40.20 -23.39
C GLU A 273 -2.51 -39.70 -22.01
N ALA A 274 -1.21 -39.45 -21.81
CA ALA A 274 -0.68 -38.87 -20.59
C ALA A 274 -1.25 -37.46 -20.33
N TYR A 275 -1.41 -36.62 -21.36
CA TYR A 275 -2.06 -35.31 -21.23
C TYR A 275 -3.52 -35.41 -20.80
N HIS A 276 -4.27 -36.35 -21.38
CA HIS A 276 -5.65 -36.57 -20.99
C HIS A 276 -5.77 -37.10 -19.57
N ALA A 277 -4.89 -38.01 -19.15
CA ALA A 277 -4.86 -38.50 -17.78
C ALA A 277 -4.55 -37.39 -16.77
N VAL A 278 -3.58 -36.50 -17.05
CA VAL A 278 -3.32 -35.31 -16.21
C VAL A 278 -4.54 -34.39 -16.16
N PHE A 279 -5.24 -34.21 -17.28
CA PHE A 279 -6.47 -33.41 -17.30
C PHE A 279 -7.55 -34.00 -16.39
N LEU A 280 -7.76 -35.33 -16.44
CA LEU A 280 -8.74 -36.02 -15.58
C LEU A 280 -8.41 -35.90 -14.10
N LEU A 281 -7.13 -36.04 -13.71
CA LEU A 281 -6.71 -35.85 -12.33
C LEU A 281 -7.05 -34.44 -11.83
N ARG A 282 -6.78 -33.41 -12.64
CA ARG A 282 -7.09 -32.01 -12.28
C ARG A 282 -8.59 -31.71 -12.26
N VAL A 283 -9.35 -32.37 -13.12
CA VAL A 283 -10.82 -32.34 -13.07
C VAL A 283 -11.31 -32.92 -11.75
N ASN A 284 -10.76 -34.06 -11.33
CA ASN A 284 -11.10 -34.69 -10.06
C ASN A 284 -10.78 -33.79 -8.87
N ASP A 285 -9.56 -33.25 -8.80
CA ASP A 285 -9.16 -32.30 -7.75
C ASP A 285 -10.07 -31.08 -7.70
N LEU A 286 -10.47 -30.55 -8.87
CA LEU A 286 -11.37 -29.41 -8.93
C LEU A 286 -12.75 -29.75 -8.38
N LEU A 287 -13.26 -30.94 -8.67
CA LEU A 287 -14.56 -31.42 -8.19
C LEU A 287 -14.55 -31.70 -6.68
N GLU A 288 -13.42 -32.14 -6.12
CA GLU A 288 -13.23 -32.40 -4.69
C GLU A 288 -12.99 -31.13 -3.84
N SER A 289 -12.53 -30.04 -4.46
CA SER A 289 -12.17 -28.74 -3.80
C SER A 289 -13.32 -27.76 -3.53
#